data_AF-A0A2P6R7P0-F1
#
_entry.id   AF-A0A2P6R7P0-F1
#
_cell.length_a   1.000
_cell.length_b   1.000
_cell.length_c   1.000
_cell.angle_alpha   90.00
_cell.angle_beta   90.00
_cell.angle_gamma   90.00
#
_symmetry.space_group_name_H-M   'P 1'
#
loop_
_entity.id
_entity.type
_entity.pdbx_description
1 polymer ?
#
loop_
_entity_poly.entity_id
_entity_poly.type
_entity_poly.pdbx_seq_one_letter_code
_entity_poly.pdbx_strand_id
1 'polypeptide(L)'
;MRVRFILYRRYCTSTAIFSNSHISRYARLGQIENARKVFDEMPERTTVSWNSMIAGYFQNNQPGEARKMFDRMQLRNLVTWNGLISGYIKNGMVSEARKVFDSMPERNVVSWTSMVRGYVQQGKISEAESLFWQMPGKNVFSWTVMLGGLIQDGRVDEARRFYDLMPEKDVVARNNMIGGYFQAGRLAEAREIFDEMPHRNVVTWTTMISGYVQNQRVDVARKLFEVMPEKNEVLWMVMLMGYTQCGRITEASELYRAMPVKSVVACTTMILGYGHNGEVEEARQVFENMREKDDQVIKQGVL
;
A
#
# COMPACT_ATOMS: atom_id res chain seq x y z
N MET A 1 -14.14 50.89 7.20
CA MET A 1 -14.88 49.64 6.90
C MET A 1 -14.04 48.50 6.31
N ARG A 2 -12.96 48.75 5.53
CA ARG A 2 -12.18 47.66 4.90
C ARG A 2 -11.36 46.76 5.86
N VAL A 3 -10.86 47.29 6.99
CA VAL A 3 -10.01 46.52 7.93
C VAL A 3 -10.81 45.48 8.74
N ARG A 4 -12.05 45.80 9.15
CA ARG A 4 -12.95 44.84 9.83
C ARG A 4 -13.33 43.65 8.93
N PHE A 5 -13.53 43.89 7.63
CA PHE A 5 -13.83 42.84 6.66
C PHE A 5 -12.64 41.88 6.45
N ILE A 6 -11.41 42.41 6.41
CA ILE A 6 -10.19 41.59 6.27
C ILE A 6 -9.94 40.76 7.54
N LEU A 7 -10.13 41.34 8.73
CA LEU A 7 -10.00 40.63 10.00
C LEU A 7 -11.06 39.54 10.16
N TYR A 8 -12.32 39.81 9.79
CA TYR A 8 -13.40 38.83 9.84
C TYR A 8 -13.13 37.64 8.89
N ARG A 9 -12.70 37.92 7.65
CA ARG A 9 -12.34 36.86 6.69
C ARG A 9 -11.15 36.02 7.15
N ARG A 10 -10.16 36.62 7.83
CA ARG A 10 -8.98 35.93 8.38
C ARG A 10 -9.31 35.14 9.66
N TYR A 11 -10.25 35.62 10.48
CA TYR A 11 -10.78 34.88 11.64
C TYR A 11 -11.65 33.70 11.21
N CYS A 12 -12.59 33.88 10.28
CA CYS A 12 -13.47 32.82 9.77
C CYS A 12 -12.72 31.69 9.07
N THR A 13 -11.62 32.01 8.38
CA THR A 13 -10.75 30.99 7.76
C THR A 13 -9.95 30.21 8.81
N SER A 14 -9.45 30.88 9.86
CA SER A 14 -8.75 30.22 10.98
C SER A 14 -9.68 29.30 11.79
N THR A 15 -10.89 29.75 12.11
CA THR A 15 -11.87 28.94 12.86
C THR A 15 -12.36 27.74 12.05
N ALA A 16 -12.63 27.90 10.75
CA ALA A 16 -13.03 26.78 9.89
C ALA A 16 -11.94 25.72 9.74
N ILE A 17 -10.66 26.11 9.63
CA ILE A 17 -9.53 25.18 9.58
C ILE A 17 -9.41 24.41 10.91
N PHE A 18 -9.54 25.12 12.03
CA PHE A 18 -9.51 24.52 13.37
C PHE A 18 -10.68 23.55 13.60
N SER A 19 -11.91 23.92 13.23
CA SER A 19 -13.06 23.03 13.32
C SER A 19 -12.88 21.77 12.45
N ASN A 20 -12.33 21.91 11.24
CA ASN A 20 -12.06 20.76 10.35
C ASN A 20 -11.02 19.78 10.92
N SER A 21 -9.98 20.29 11.58
CA SER A 21 -8.98 19.44 12.25
C SER A 21 -9.59 18.72 13.45
N HIS A 22 -10.44 19.39 14.22
CA HIS A 22 -11.20 18.78 15.32
C HIS A 22 -12.16 17.68 14.84
N ILE A 23 -12.93 17.93 13.78
CA ILE A 23 -13.81 16.92 13.15
C ILE A 23 -13.00 15.69 12.76
N SER A 24 -11.88 15.90 12.06
CA SER A 24 -11.01 14.80 11.60
C SER A 24 -10.39 14.03 12.76
N ARG A 25 -10.01 14.72 13.85
CA ARG A 25 -9.45 14.10 15.05
C ARG A 25 -10.49 13.26 15.78
N TYR A 26 -11.68 13.82 16.01
CA TYR A 26 -12.77 13.08 16.68
C TYR A 26 -13.22 11.87 15.88
N ALA A 27 -13.31 11.98 14.55
CA ALA A 27 -13.63 10.87 13.68
C ALA A 27 -12.60 9.72 13.79
N ARG A 28 -11.30 10.03 13.84
CA ARG A 28 -10.24 9.02 14.02
C ARG A 28 -10.29 8.33 15.39
N LEU A 29 -10.79 9.03 16.42
CA LEU A 29 -10.90 8.51 17.78
C LEU A 29 -12.19 7.72 18.03
N GLY A 30 -13.02 7.48 17.02
CA GLY A 30 -14.29 6.79 17.21
C GLY A 30 -15.45 7.69 17.68
N GLN A 31 -15.17 8.97 17.98
CA GLN A 31 -16.11 9.88 18.63
C GLN A 31 -16.91 10.69 17.61
N ILE A 32 -17.64 10.00 16.74
CA ILE A 32 -18.31 10.62 15.60
C ILE A 32 -19.42 11.60 16.02
N GLU A 33 -20.05 11.39 17.18
CA GLU A 33 -21.05 12.29 17.74
C GLU A 33 -20.43 13.64 18.17
N ASN A 34 -19.23 13.62 18.72
CA ASN A 34 -18.50 14.85 19.06
C ASN A 34 -18.05 15.59 17.80
N ALA A 35 -17.60 14.85 16.78
CA ALA A 35 -17.32 15.42 15.47
C ALA A 35 -18.57 16.10 14.88
N ARG A 36 -19.74 15.47 15.05
CA ARG A 36 -21.01 16.00 14.57
C ARG A 36 -21.43 17.27 15.30
N LYS A 37 -21.28 17.34 16.62
CA LYS A 37 -21.55 18.56 17.40
C LYS A 37 -20.70 19.73 16.92
N VAL A 38 -19.38 19.51 16.79
CA VAL A 38 -18.46 20.53 16.27
C VAL A 38 -18.89 21.01 14.88
N PHE A 39 -19.33 20.10 14.01
CA PHE A 39 -19.82 20.42 12.67
C PHE A 39 -21.15 21.21 12.68
N ASP A 40 -22.07 20.86 13.57
CA ASP A 40 -23.36 21.53 13.71
C ASP A 40 -23.21 22.93 14.32
N GLU A 41 -22.23 23.15 15.20
CA GLU A 41 -21.89 24.47 15.78
C GLU A 41 -21.18 25.43 14.80
N MET A 42 -20.71 24.94 13.64
CA MET A 42 -20.03 25.79 12.66
C MET A 42 -20.98 26.83 12.06
N PRO A 43 -20.66 28.14 12.15
CA PRO A 43 -21.50 29.21 11.60
C PRO A 43 -21.55 29.17 10.07
N GLU A 44 -20.43 28.82 9.42
CA GLU A 44 -20.35 28.57 7.98
C GLU A 44 -19.74 27.20 7.71
N ARG A 45 -20.43 26.39 6.90
CA ARG A 45 -19.98 25.04 6.53
C ARG A 45 -19.45 25.07 5.11
N THR A 46 -18.19 24.69 4.94
CA THR A 46 -17.52 24.66 3.64
C THR A 46 -17.55 23.25 3.07
N THR A 47 -17.30 23.10 1.77
CA THR A 47 -17.17 21.76 1.15
C THR A 47 -16.15 20.89 1.87
N VAL A 48 -15.09 21.49 2.45
CA VAL A 48 -14.10 20.77 3.25
C VAL A 48 -14.70 20.22 4.55
N SER A 49 -15.47 21.02 5.29
CA SER A 49 -16.08 20.54 6.55
C SER A 49 -17.08 19.41 6.31
N TRP A 50 -17.87 19.49 5.23
CA TRP A 50 -18.77 18.42 4.80
C TRP A 50 -18.00 17.16 4.41
N ASN A 51 -16.94 17.28 3.61
CA ASN A 51 -16.12 16.15 3.18
C ASN A 51 -15.44 15.46 4.39
N SER A 52 -14.95 16.24 5.36
CA SER A 52 -14.37 15.71 6.60
C SER A 52 -15.39 14.91 7.41
N MET A 53 -16.64 15.42 7.51
CA MET A 53 -17.71 14.72 8.22
C MET A 53 -18.13 13.42 7.51
N ILE A 54 -18.30 13.47 6.18
CA ILE A 54 -18.62 12.29 5.36
C ILE A 54 -17.53 11.23 5.50
N ALA A 55 -16.26 11.61 5.37
CA ALA A 55 -15.13 10.71 5.57
C ALA A 55 -15.08 10.12 6.99
N GLY A 56 -15.42 10.94 8.00
CA GLY A 56 -15.50 10.48 9.38
C GLY A 56 -16.59 9.43 9.60
N TYR A 57 -17.77 9.58 9.00
CA TYR A 57 -18.82 8.57 9.07
C TYR A 57 -18.40 7.24 8.41
N PHE A 58 -17.70 7.27 7.28
CA PHE A 58 -17.16 6.04 6.68
C PHE A 58 -16.10 5.36 7.56
N GLN A 59 -15.20 6.13 8.17
CA GLN A 59 -14.19 5.60 9.10
C GLN A 59 -14.81 4.92 10.32
N ASN A 60 -15.99 5.38 10.75
CA ASN A 60 -16.75 4.83 11.87
C ASN A 60 -17.79 3.78 11.44
N ASN A 61 -17.66 3.24 10.22
CA ASN A 61 -18.54 2.23 9.65
C ASN A 61 -20.05 2.61 9.63
N GLN A 62 -20.35 3.90 9.45
CA GLN A 62 -21.70 4.46 9.35
C GLN A 62 -21.99 5.05 7.95
N PRO A 63 -21.94 4.24 6.87
CA PRO A 63 -22.10 4.73 5.50
C PRO A 63 -23.49 5.34 5.21
N GLY A 64 -24.53 4.91 5.93
CA GLY A 64 -25.88 5.48 5.78
C GLY A 64 -25.96 6.95 6.22
N GLU A 65 -25.29 7.31 7.32
CA GLU A 65 -25.21 8.71 7.77
C GLU A 65 -24.31 9.54 6.85
N ALA A 66 -23.21 8.96 6.35
CA ALA A 66 -22.38 9.59 5.33
C ALA A 66 -23.20 9.98 4.09
N ARG A 67 -24.10 9.09 3.65
CA ARG A 67 -25.02 9.36 2.53
C ARG A 67 -26.00 10.48 2.83
N LYS A 68 -26.65 10.46 4.00
CA LYS A 68 -27.55 11.54 4.43
C LYS A 68 -26.86 12.89 4.48
N MET A 69 -25.60 12.93 4.95
CA MET A 69 -24.80 14.15 4.94
C MET A 69 -24.51 14.64 3.53
N PHE A 70 -24.13 13.74 2.63
CA PHE A 70 -23.90 14.06 1.23
C PHE A 70 -25.16 14.60 0.54
N ASP A 71 -26.32 13.98 0.78
CA ASP A 71 -27.58 14.40 0.17
C ASP A 71 -28.01 15.79 0.64
N ARG A 72 -27.67 16.19 1.88
CA ARG A 72 -27.91 17.53 2.43
C ARG A 72 -26.98 18.63 1.88
N MET A 73 -25.89 18.28 1.20
CA MET A 73 -24.97 19.27 0.63
C MET A 73 -25.63 20.01 -0.53
N GLN A 74 -25.67 21.34 -0.46
CA GLN A 74 -26.18 22.20 -1.53
C GLN A 74 -25.25 22.28 -2.74
N LEU A 75 -23.93 22.30 -2.50
CA LEU A 75 -22.91 22.36 -3.55
C LEU A 75 -22.00 21.13 -3.45
N ARG A 76 -21.97 20.35 -4.53
CA ARG A 76 -21.17 19.13 -4.65
C ARG A 76 -20.20 19.31 -5.80
N ASN A 77 -18.91 19.13 -5.52
CA ASN A 77 -17.88 19.14 -6.55
C ASN A 77 -17.33 17.71 -6.77
N LEU A 78 -16.46 17.55 -7.76
CA LEU A 78 -15.84 16.25 -8.08
C LEU A 78 -15.11 15.63 -6.87
N VAL A 79 -14.54 16.44 -5.98
CA VAL A 79 -13.85 15.95 -4.77
C VAL A 79 -14.85 15.30 -3.81
N THR A 80 -16.02 15.92 -3.60
CA THR A 80 -17.08 15.34 -2.75
C THR A 80 -17.60 14.03 -3.32
N TRP A 81 -17.88 13.96 -4.63
CA TRP A 81 -18.31 12.73 -5.29
C TRP A 81 -17.26 11.62 -5.19
N ASN A 82 -16.00 11.93 -5.49
CA ASN A 82 -14.89 10.97 -5.39
C ASN A 82 -14.65 10.51 -3.96
N GLY A 83 -14.84 11.39 -2.97
CA GLY A 83 -14.79 11.06 -1.56
C GLY A 83 -15.88 10.06 -1.16
N LEU A 84 -17.11 10.25 -1.64
CA LEU A 84 -18.22 9.33 -1.38
C LEU A 84 -17.97 7.94 -2.01
N ILE A 85 -17.52 7.89 -3.26
CA ILE A 85 -17.12 6.65 -3.95
C ILE A 85 -16.03 5.92 -3.15
N SER A 86 -14.97 6.64 -2.79
CA SER A 86 -13.83 6.06 -2.06
C SER A 86 -14.23 5.54 -0.67
N GLY A 87 -15.15 6.22 0.00
CA GLY A 87 -15.72 5.78 1.28
C GLY A 87 -16.47 4.46 1.14
N TYR A 88 -17.38 4.35 0.17
CA TYR A 88 -18.11 3.10 -0.08
C TYR A 88 -17.17 1.94 -0.45
N ILE A 89 -16.16 2.18 -1.29
CA ILE A 89 -15.17 1.17 -1.68
C ILE A 89 -14.40 0.66 -0.45
N LYS A 90 -13.93 1.56 0.42
CA LYS A 90 -13.19 1.19 1.64
C LYS A 90 -14.02 0.34 2.61
N ASN A 91 -15.33 0.54 2.64
CA ASN A 91 -16.25 -0.25 3.45
C ASN A 91 -16.79 -1.50 2.71
N GLY A 92 -16.20 -1.87 1.56
CA GLY A 92 -16.59 -3.05 0.78
C GLY A 92 -17.89 -2.92 -0.01
N MET A 93 -18.53 -1.75 -0.02
CA MET A 93 -19.84 -1.50 -0.64
C MET A 93 -19.71 -1.02 -2.09
N VAL A 94 -19.01 -1.78 -2.94
CA VAL A 94 -18.71 -1.36 -4.32
C VAL A 94 -19.95 -1.18 -5.19
N SER A 95 -21.03 -1.92 -4.94
CA SER A 95 -22.31 -1.73 -5.63
C SER A 95 -22.92 -0.35 -5.35
N GLU A 96 -22.82 0.16 -4.12
CA GLU A 96 -23.28 1.51 -3.79
C GLU A 96 -22.34 2.57 -4.38
N ALA A 97 -21.03 2.31 -4.37
CA ALA A 97 -20.05 3.16 -5.05
C ALA A 97 -20.38 3.30 -6.55
N ARG A 98 -20.81 2.21 -7.20
CA ARG A 98 -21.25 2.21 -8.60
C ARG A 98 -22.48 3.06 -8.83
N LYS A 99 -23.51 2.95 -7.98
CA LYS A 99 -24.72 3.81 -8.06
C LYS A 99 -24.34 5.29 -7.94
N VAL A 100 -23.43 5.62 -7.03
CA VAL A 100 -22.92 6.99 -6.86
C VAL A 100 -22.23 7.44 -8.15
N PHE A 101 -21.31 6.62 -8.67
CA PHE A 101 -20.58 6.89 -9.90
C PHE A 101 -21.50 7.10 -11.11
N ASP A 102 -22.56 6.30 -11.25
CA ASP A 102 -23.55 6.45 -12.32
C ASP A 102 -24.39 7.72 -12.19
N SER A 103 -24.61 8.21 -10.97
CA SER A 103 -25.32 9.48 -10.72
C SER A 103 -24.46 10.75 -10.83
N MET A 104 -23.14 10.62 -11.04
CA MET A 104 -22.25 11.78 -11.20
C MET A 104 -22.57 12.55 -12.49
N PRO A 105 -22.82 13.87 -12.42
CA PRO A 105 -23.05 14.71 -13.62
C PRO A 105 -21.82 14.78 -14.54
N GLU A 106 -20.64 14.88 -13.93
CA GLU A 106 -19.36 14.92 -14.61
C GLU A 106 -18.40 13.92 -13.97
N ARG A 107 -17.56 13.29 -14.79
CA ARG A 107 -16.58 12.28 -14.37
C ARG A 107 -15.21 12.65 -14.89
N ASN A 108 -14.21 12.57 -14.02
CA ASN A 108 -12.80 12.74 -14.39
C ASN A 108 -12.02 11.44 -14.22
N VAL A 109 -10.77 11.40 -14.70
CA VAL A 109 -9.90 10.21 -14.61
C VAL A 109 -9.81 9.65 -13.18
N VAL A 110 -9.85 10.52 -12.16
CA VAL A 110 -9.84 10.10 -10.75
C VAL A 110 -11.09 9.31 -10.38
N SER A 111 -12.29 9.77 -10.77
CA SER A 111 -13.55 9.06 -10.51
C SER A 111 -13.57 7.65 -11.13
N TRP A 112 -13.12 7.54 -12.38
CA TRP A 112 -13.01 6.27 -13.09
C TRP A 112 -11.99 5.34 -12.44
N THR A 113 -10.78 5.84 -12.15
CA THR A 113 -9.71 5.02 -11.57
C THR A 113 -10.07 4.54 -10.17
N SER A 114 -10.76 5.34 -9.37
CA SER A 114 -11.29 4.92 -8.07
C SER A 114 -12.24 3.74 -8.22
N MET A 115 -13.17 3.78 -9.19
CA MET A 115 -14.08 2.65 -9.43
C MET A 115 -13.37 1.39 -9.93
N VAL A 116 -12.43 1.52 -10.87
CA VAL A 116 -11.61 0.38 -11.34
C VAL A 116 -10.87 -0.25 -10.16
N ARG A 117 -10.21 0.56 -9.31
CA ARG A 117 -9.56 0.09 -8.09
C ARG A 117 -10.52 -0.61 -7.15
N GLY A 118 -11.74 -0.09 -6.97
CA GLY A 118 -12.75 -0.69 -6.11
C GLY A 118 -13.17 -2.07 -6.58
N TYR A 119 -13.38 -2.25 -7.88
CA TYR A 119 -13.66 -3.58 -8.45
C TYR A 119 -12.48 -4.54 -8.31
N VAL A 120 -11.25 -4.08 -8.58
CA VAL A 120 -10.03 -4.87 -8.37
C VAL A 120 -9.90 -5.37 -6.93
N GLN A 121 -10.12 -4.50 -5.94
CA GLN A 121 -10.04 -4.85 -4.52
C GLN A 121 -11.07 -5.89 -4.07
N GLN A 122 -12.18 -6.02 -4.80
CA GLN A 122 -13.22 -7.03 -4.54
C GLN A 122 -13.06 -8.28 -5.42
N GLY A 123 -11.97 -8.40 -6.19
CA GLY A 123 -11.74 -9.52 -7.10
C GLY A 123 -12.66 -9.53 -8.34
N LYS A 124 -13.39 -8.44 -8.61
CA LYS A 124 -14.30 -8.31 -9.75
C LYS A 124 -13.56 -7.78 -10.98
N ILE A 125 -12.57 -8.53 -11.45
CA ILE A 125 -11.61 -8.07 -12.47
C ILE A 125 -12.28 -7.84 -13.82
N SER A 126 -13.24 -8.68 -14.21
CA SER A 126 -13.98 -8.53 -15.47
C SER A 126 -14.76 -7.20 -15.54
N GLU A 127 -15.41 -6.81 -14.44
CA GLU A 127 -16.09 -5.52 -14.33
C GLU A 127 -15.10 -4.36 -14.30
N ALA A 128 -13.96 -4.53 -13.63
CA ALA A 128 -12.88 -3.54 -13.64
C ALA A 128 -12.37 -3.29 -15.07
N GLU A 129 -12.17 -4.36 -15.84
CA GLU A 129 -11.71 -4.32 -17.22
C GLU A 129 -12.70 -3.63 -18.15
N SER A 130 -13.99 -4.00 -18.06
CA SER A 130 -15.06 -3.36 -18.83
C SER A 130 -15.13 -1.86 -18.55
N LEU A 131 -15.01 -1.47 -17.28
CA LEU A 131 -15.03 -0.07 -16.90
C LEU A 131 -13.76 0.68 -17.36
N PHE A 132 -12.59 0.03 -17.28
CA PHE A 132 -11.33 0.59 -17.74
C PHE A 132 -11.39 0.94 -19.23
N TRP A 133 -11.93 0.06 -20.07
CA TRP A 133 -12.04 0.33 -21.51
C TRP A 133 -12.98 1.50 -21.83
N GLN A 134 -14.06 1.66 -21.06
CA GLN A 134 -14.99 2.79 -21.18
C GLN A 134 -14.39 4.15 -20.76
N MET A 135 -13.23 4.18 -20.10
CA MET A 135 -12.59 5.43 -19.69
C MET A 135 -12.23 6.29 -20.91
N PRO A 136 -12.73 7.55 -21.02
CA PRO A 136 -12.44 8.44 -22.14
C PRO A 136 -10.96 8.83 -22.25
N GLY A 137 -10.27 8.89 -21.11
CA GLY A 137 -8.84 9.15 -21.03
C GLY A 137 -8.21 8.27 -19.97
N LYS A 138 -7.11 7.60 -20.34
CA LYS A 138 -6.35 6.69 -19.47
C LYS A 138 -4.99 7.33 -19.19
N ASN A 139 -4.58 7.37 -17.93
CA ASN A 139 -3.24 7.79 -17.54
C ASN A 139 -2.43 6.60 -17.02
N VAL A 140 -1.11 6.78 -16.82
CA VAL A 140 -0.20 5.74 -16.31
C VAL A 140 -0.77 5.05 -15.06
N PHE A 141 -1.32 5.83 -14.12
CA PHE A 141 -1.91 5.28 -12.89
C PHE A 141 -3.09 4.33 -13.15
N SER A 142 -4.02 4.68 -14.05
CA SER A 142 -5.15 3.81 -14.39
C SER A 142 -4.71 2.48 -15.01
N TRP A 143 -3.67 2.50 -15.86
CA TRP A 143 -3.08 1.28 -16.42
C TRP A 143 -2.44 0.42 -15.33
N THR A 144 -1.65 1.03 -14.44
CA THR A 144 -0.98 0.32 -13.33
C THR A 144 -1.98 -0.33 -12.37
N VAL A 145 -3.12 0.31 -12.09
CA VAL A 145 -4.19 -0.29 -11.27
C VAL A 145 -4.80 -1.51 -11.95
N MET A 146 -5.13 -1.43 -13.24
CA MET A 146 -5.69 -2.57 -13.99
C MET A 146 -4.67 -3.71 -14.09
N LEU A 147 -3.41 -3.38 -14.38
CA LEU A 147 -2.30 -4.33 -14.48
C LEU A 147 -2.11 -5.10 -13.16
N GLY A 148 -2.05 -4.38 -12.04
CA GLY A 148 -1.94 -5.00 -10.72
C GLY A 148 -3.14 -5.92 -10.39
N GLY A 149 -4.34 -5.56 -10.83
CA GLY A 149 -5.53 -6.39 -10.67
C GLY A 149 -5.47 -7.70 -11.45
N LEU A 150 -5.03 -7.66 -12.73
CA LEU A 150 -4.85 -8.88 -13.54
C LEU A 150 -3.80 -9.82 -12.93
N ILE A 151 -2.72 -9.25 -12.39
CA ILE A 151 -1.67 -10.03 -11.72
C ILE A 151 -2.20 -10.71 -10.46
N GLN A 152 -2.96 -9.99 -9.63
CA GLN A 152 -3.56 -10.53 -8.39
C GLN A 152 -4.53 -11.67 -8.65
N ASP A 153 -5.20 -11.65 -9.81
CA ASP A 153 -6.12 -12.70 -10.26
C ASP A 153 -5.41 -13.88 -10.94
N GLY A 154 -4.08 -13.81 -11.10
CA GLY A 154 -3.27 -14.83 -11.76
C GLY A 154 -3.32 -14.82 -13.30
N ARG A 155 -4.01 -13.84 -13.92
CA ARG A 155 -4.12 -13.67 -15.38
C ARG A 155 -2.88 -13.00 -15.97
N VAL A 156 -1.71 -13.59 -15.75
CA VAL A 156 -0.40 -12.99 -16.10
C VAL A 156 -0.22 -12.78 -17.61
N ASP A 157 -0.74 -13.67 -18.46
CA ASP A 157 -0.68 -13.48 -19.92
C ASP A 157 -1.48 -12.27 -20.40
N GLU A 158 -2.61 -12.01 -19.77
CA GLU A 158 -3.43 -10.83 -20.07
C GLU A 158 -2.78 -9.57 -19.51
N ALA A 159 -2.19 -9.66 -18.31
CA ALA A 159 -1.35 -8.60 -17.76
C ALA A 159 -0.21 -8.23 -18.72
N ARG A 160 0.45 -9.20 -19.36
CA ARG A 160 1.47 -8.94 -20.40
C ARG A 160 0.88 -8.16 -21.57
N ARG A 161 -0.26 -8.57 -22.13
CA ARG A 161 -0.91 -7.85 -23.23
C ARG A 161 -1.25 -6.42 -22.85
N PHE A 162 -1.79 -6.21 -21.64
CA PHE A 162 -2.07 -4.87 -21.12
C PHE A 162 -0.79 -4.05 -20.98
N TYR A 163 0.26 -4.64 -20.42
CA TYR A 163 1.56 -3.99 -20.27
C TYR A 163 2.14 -3.55 -21.62
N ASP A 164 2.03 -4.38 -22.65
CA ASP A 164 2.50 -4.04 -24.01
C ASP A 164 1.77 -2.83 -24.58
N LEU A 165 0.46 -2.75 -24.38
CA LEU A 165 -0.39 -1.64 -24.81
C LEU A 165 -0.16 -0.34 -24.01
N MET A 166 0.52 -0.39 -22.85
CA MET A 166 0.81 0.81 -22.07
C MET A 166 1.70 1.77 -22.86
N PRO A 167 1.26 3.02 -23.12
CA PRO A 167 2.04 4.01 -23.85
C PRO A 167 3.34 4.37 -23.12
N GLU A 168 3.24 4.52 -21.80
CA GLU A 168 4.37 4.80 -20.91
C GLU A 168 4.43 3.72 -19.84
N LYS A 169 5.60 3.08 -19.76
CA LYS A 169 5.91 2.06 -18.75
C LYS A 169 6.82 2.72 -17.72
N ASP A 170 6.27 3.06 -16.55
CA ASP A 170 7.06 3.58 -15.44
C ASP A 170 7.71 2.44 -14.64
N VAL A 171 8.52 2.77 -13.64
CA VAL A 171 9.18 1.77 -12.78
C VAL A 171 8.16 0.92 -12.01
N VAL A 172 6.99 1.49 -11.68
CA VAL A 172 5.94 0.79 -10.93
C VAL A 172 5.30 -0.31 -11.79
N ALA A 173 4.93 -0.01 -13.03
CA ALA A 173 4.38 -0.97 -13.97
C ALA A 173 5.37 -2.12 -14.24
N ARG A 174 6.66 -1.82 -14.37
CA ARG A 174 7.72 -2.85 -14.52
C ARG A 174 7.82 -3.74 -13.30
N ASN A 175 7.89 -3.15 -12.10
CA ASN A 175 7.98 -3.92 -10.85
C ASN A 175 6.73 -4.79 -10.64
N ASN A 176 5.54 -4.31 -11.01
CA ASN A 176 4.32 -5.11 -10.97
C ASN A 176 4.45 -6.33 -11.90
N MET A 177 4.88 -6.16 -13.15
CA MET A 177 5.05 -7.30 -14.07
C MET A 177 6.09 -8.30 -13.58
N ILE A 178 7.24 -7.82 -13.10
CA ILE A 178 8.29 -8.69 -12.51
C ILE A 178 7.68 -9.52 -11.37
N GLY A 179 6.98 -8.89 -10.43
CA GLY A 179 6.32 -9.57 -9.32
C GLY A 179 5.29 -10.59 -9.78
N GLY A 180 4.45 -10.24 -10.77
CA GLY A 180 3.45 -11.15 -11.32
C GLY A 180 4.05 -12.37 -12.01
N TYR A 181 5.14 -12.19 -12.76
CA TYR A 181 5.86 -13.32 -13.35
C TYR A 181 6.47 -14.26 -12.32
N PHE A 182 7.04 -13.73 -11.23
CA PHE A 182 7.52 -14.57 -10.13
C PHE A 182 6.40 -15.36 -9.45
N GLN A 183 5.22 -14.75 -9.26
CA GLN A 183 4.05 -15.45 -8.70
C GLN A 183 3.57 -16.59 -9.61
N ALA A 184 3.69 -16.43 -10.93
CA ALA A 184 3.38 -17.48 -11.90
C ALA A 184 4.55 -18.46 -12.15
N GLY A 185 5.70 -18.32 -11.46
CA GLY A 185 6.89 -19.15 -11.68
C GLY A 185 7.63 -18.91 -12.99
N ARG A 186 7.31 -17.83 -13.72
CA ARG A 186 7.86 -17.47 -15.04
C ARG A 186 9.11 -16.61 -14.91
N LEU A 187 10.16 -17.21 -14.35
CA LEU A 187 11.40 -16.52 -13.95
C LEU A 187 12.14 -15.83 -15.11
N ALA A 188 12.11 -16.41 -16.31
CA ALA A 188 12.81 -15.89 -17.48
C ALA A 188 12.24 -14.52 -17.92
N GLU A 189 10.92 -14.40 -18.00
CA GLU A 189 10.26 -13.14 -18.40
C GLU A 189 10.40 -12.06 -17.32
N ALA A 190 10.39 -12.44 -16.03
CA ALA A 190 10.74 -11.51 -14.96
C ALA A 190 12.15 -10.94 -15.14
N ARG A 191 13.09 -11.79 -15.57
CA ARG A 191 14.47 -11.39 -15.83
C ARG A 191 14.62 -10.50 -17.05
N GLU A 192 13.89 -10.79 -18.12
CA GLU A 192 13.87 -9.96 -19.34
C GLU A 192 13.45 -8.53 -19.03
N ILE A 193 12.32 -8.34 -18.33
CA ILE A 193 11.86 -6.99 -17.95
C ILE A 193 12.90 -6.30 -17.07
N PHE A 194 13.51 -7.01 -16.12
CA PHE A 194 14.55 -6.44 -15.25
C PHE A 194 15.79 -5.98 -16.03
N ASP A 195 16.23 -6.76 -17.03
CA ASP A 195 17.40 -6.45 -17.84
C ASP A 195 17.15 -5.26 -18.78
N GLU A 196 15.91 -5.09 -19.26
CA GLU A 196 15.47 -3.92 -20.05
C GLU A 196 15.42 -2.59 -19.27
N MET A 197 15.46 -2.62 -17.92
CA MET A 197 15.36 -1.40 -17.11
C MET A 197 16.64 -0.56 -17.16
N PRO A 198 16.59 0.70 -17.63
CA PRO A 198 17.77 1.57 -17.66
C PRO A 198 18.20 2.02 -16.26
N HIS A 199 17.23 2.26 -15.38
CA HIS A 199 17.46 2.63 -13.98
C HIS A 199 16.68 1.71 -13.07
N ARG A 200 17.39 1.08 -12.13
CA ARG A 200 16.84 0.15 -11.15
C ARG A 200 16.94 0.78 -9.78
N ASN A 201 15.82 0.88 -9.07
CA ASN A 201 15.83 1.35 -7.69
C ASN A 201 15.88 0.17 -6.72
N VAL A 202 16.01 0.45 -5.42
CA VAL A 202 16.05 -0.56 -4.36
C VAL A 202 14.85 -1.51 -4.46
N VAL A 203 13.65 -0.99 -4.74
CA VAL A 203 12.43 -1.80 -4.86
C VAL A 203 12.56 -2.84 -5.98
N THR A 204 13.06 -2.46 -7.16
CA THR A 204 13.25 -3.39 -8.29
C THR A 204 14.18 -4.55 -7.93
N TRP A 205 15.31 -4.27 -7.27
CA TRP A 205 16.23 -5.31 -6.80
C TRP A 205 15.60 -6.20 -5.72
N THR A 206 14.88 -5.59 -4.77
CA THR A 206 14.15 -6.34 -3.74
C THR A 206 13.10 -7.27 -4.35
N THR A 207 12.32 -6.81 -5.33
CA THR A 207 11.34 -7.66 -6.03
C THR A 207 12.03 -8.85 -6.72
N MET A 208 13.17 -8.64 -7.38
CA MET A 208 13.92 -9.73 -8.03
C MET A 208 14.46 -10.75 -7.03
N ILE A 209 15.15 -10.30 -5.98
CA ILE A 209 15.77 -11.19 -4.99
C ILE A 209 14.69 -11.99 -4.27
N SER A 210 13.65 -11.32 -3.77
CA SER A 210 12.51 -11.99 -3.12
C SER A 210 11.82 -12.99 -4.05
N GLY A 211 11.63 -12.64 -5.33
CA GLY A 211 11.02 -13.51 -6.32
C GLY A 211 11.80 -14.79 -6.58
N TYR A 212 13.13 -14.70 -6.71
CA TYR A 212 14.00 -15.88 -6.86
C TYR A 212 14.03 -16.73 -5.59
N VAL A 213 14.06 -16.10 -4.41
CA VAL A 213 13.99 -16.81 -3.12
C VAL A 213 12.68 -17.59 -3.00
N GLN A 214 11.54 -16.97 -3.29
CA GLN A 214 10.21 -17.62 -3.25
C GLN A 214 10.11 -18.83 -4.20
N ASN A 215 10.83 -18.77 -5.32
CA ASN A 215 10.90 -19.86 -6.30
C ASN A 215 12.09 -20.82 -6.06
N GLN A 216 12.67 -20.83 -4.86
CA GLN A 216 13.76 -21.72 -4.43
C GLN A 216 15.04 -21.64 -5.30
N ARG A 217 15.27 -20.50 -5.95
CA ARG A 217 16.46 -20.22 -6.79
C ARG A 217 17.45 -19.31 -6.06
N VAL A 218 17.85 -19.72 -4.85
CA VAL A 218 18.65 -18.90 -3.95
C VAL A 218 20.04 -18.57 -4.52
N ASP A 219 20.62 -19.42 -5.37
CA ASP A 219 21.91 -19.12 -6.02
C ASP A 219 21.86 -17.89 -6.93
N VAL A 220 20.76 -17.75 -7.69
CA VAL A 220 20.57 -16.59 -8.58
C VAL A 220 20.25 -15.36 -7.73
N ALA A 221 19.42 -15.52 -6.69
CA ALA A 221 19.14 -14.46 -5.73
C ALA A 221 20.42 -13.92 -5.08
N ARG A 222 21.35 -14.82 -4.71
CA ARG A 222 22.64 -14.47 -4.12
C ARG A 222 23.51 -13.64 -5.05
N LYS A 223 23.63 -14.04 -6.32
CA LYS A 223 24.38 -13.28 -7.33
C LYS A 223 23.83 -11.86 -7.49
N LEU A 224 22.49 -11.71 -7.53
CA LEU A 224 21.86 -10.39 -7.61
C LEU A 224 22.05 -9.58 -6.34
N PHE A 225 21.97 -10.22 -5.17
CA PHE A 225 22.22 -9.58 -3.88
C PHE A 225 23.63 -9.00 -3.82
N GLU A 226 24.65 -9.73 -4.28
CA GLU A 226 26.04 -9.26 -4.28
C GLU A 226 26.24 -8.03 -5.18
N VAL A 227 25.68 -8.06 -6.40
CA VAL A 227 25.78 -6.97 -7.39
C VAL A 227 25.00 -5.71 -6.97
N MET A 228 24.00 -5.84 -6.11
CA MET A 228 23.19 -4.70 -5.67
C MET A 228 24.04 -3.64 -4.94
N PRO A 229 23.98 -2.34 -5.35
CA PRO A 229 24.79 -1.28 -4.77
C PRO A 229 24.53 -1.02 -3.29
N GLU A 230 23.26 -0.97 -2.90
CA GLU A 230 22.83 -0.70 -1.52
C GLU A 230 22.02 -1.88 -1.00
N LYS A 231 22.47 -2.51 0.08
CA LYS A 231 21.77 -3.64 0.71
C LYS A 231 21.06 -3.13 1.96
N ASN A 232 19.72 -3.11 1.94
CA ASN A 232 18.94 -2.79 3.14
C ASN A 232 18.81 -4.02 4.06
N GLU A 233 18.46 -3.81 5.33
CA GLU A 233 18.29 -4.89 6.32
C GLU A 233 17.27 -5.95 5.89
N VAL A 234 16.19 -5.52 5.20
CA VAL A 234 15.14 -6.40 4.68
C VAL A 234 15.69 -7.42 3.69
N LEU A 235 16.63 -7.04 2.82
CA LEU A 235 17.23 -7.96 1.85
C LEU A 235 18.13 -9.01 2.48
N TRP A 236 18.88 -8.64 3.52
CA TRP A 236 19.65 -9.62 4.30
C TRP A 236 18.72 -10.67 4.91
N MET A 237 17.60 -10.23 5.48
CA MET A 237 16.56 -11.11 6.01
C MET A 237 15.94 -12.01 4.93
N VAL A 238 15.58 -11.46 3.76
CA VAL A 238 15.02 -12.25 2.65
C VAL A 238 15.99 -13.33 2.18
N MET A 239 17.27 -13.01 2.02
CA MET A 239 18.29 -13.99 1.65
C MET A 239 18.46 -15.06 2.75
N LEU A 240 18.50 -14.65 4.01
CA LEU A 240 18.61 -15.56 5.16
C LEU A 240 17.45 -16.54 5.20
N MET A 241 16.22 -16.04 5.11
CA MET A 241 15.02 -16.86 5.02
C MET A 241 15.08 -17.81 3.82
N GLY A 242 15.52 -17.32 2.65
CA GLY A 242 15.66 -18.15 1.46
C GLY A 242 16.60 -19.33 1.64
N TYR A 243 17.79 -19.10 2.22
CA TYR A 243 18.74 -20.18 2.50
C TYR A 243 18.18 -21.19 3.52
N THR A 244 17.56 -20.72 4.60
CA THR A 244 16.96 -21.62 5.60
C THR A 244 15.82 -22.45 5.01
N GLN A 245 14.94 -21.87 4.20
CA GLN A 245 13.84 -22.59 3.53
C GLN A 245 14.33 -23.64 2.52
N CYS A 246 15.49 -23.40 1.89
CA CYS A 246 16.11 -24.37 0.97
C CYS A 246 16.98 -25.41 1.68
N GLY A 247 17.04 -25.41 3.03
CA GLY A 247 17.87 -26.33 3.82
C GLY A 247 19.38 -26.05 3.75
N ARG A 248 19.79 -24.90 3.20
CA ARG A 248 21.19 -24.52 3.01
C ARG A 248 21.70 -23.72 4.22
N ILE A 249 21.71 -24.38 5.37
CA ILE A 249 21.95 -23.72 6.66
C ILE A 249 23.38 -23.18 6.83
N THR A 250 24.37 -23.82 6.18
CA THR A 250 25.77 -23.39 6.22
C THR A 250 25.94 -21.99 5.64
N GLU A 251 25.40 -21.75 4.44
CA GLU A 251 25.42 -20.44 3.80
C GLU A 251 24.51 -19.43 4.49
N ALA A 252 23.40 -19.87 5.10
CA ALA A 252 22.60 -19.04 5.97
C ALA A 252 23.42 -18.52 7.17
N SER A 253 24.24 -19.39 7.79
CA SER A 253 25.12 -19.04 8.90
C SER A 253 26.20 -18.04 8.50
N GLU A 254 26.84 -18.27 7.34
CA GLU A 254 27.82 -17.34 6.77
C GLU A 254 27.22 -15.97 6.51
N LEU A 255 26.03 -15.93 5.89
CA LEU A 255 25.29 -14.69 5.65
C LEU A 255 24.92 -14.00 6.96
N TYR A 256 24.42 -14.74 7.95
CA TYR A 256 24.06 -14.21 9.27
C TYR A 256 25.25 -13.58 10.00
N ARG A 257 26.43 -14.21 9.91
CA ARG A 257 27.67 -13.66 10.47
C ARG A 257 28.03 -12.32 9.80
N ALA A 258 27.91 -12.26 8.48
CA ALA A 258 28.18 -11.07 7.67
C ALA A 258 27.15 -9.93 7.82
N MET A 259 25.95 -10.20 8.37
CA MET A 259 24.94 -9.16 8.59
C MET A 259 25.44 -8.07 9.55
N PRO A 260 25.38 -6.77 9.16
CA PRO A 260 25.81 -5.65 10.00
C PRO A 260 24.99 -5.54 11.29
N VAL A 261 23.67 -5.69 11.18
CA VAL A 261 22.74 -5.67 12.30
C VAL A 261 22.00 -7.00 12.34
N LYS A 262 22.14 -7.70 13.47
CA LYS A 262 21.45 -8.97 13.73
C LYS A 262 20.16 -8.66 14.46
N SER A 263 19.07 -8.49 13.72
CA SER A 263 17.75 -8.25 14.29
C SER A 263 17.23 -9.51 14.99
N VAL A 264 16.28 -9.33 15.90
CA VAL A 264 15.59 -10.45 16.59
C VAL A 264 15.04 -11.46 15.57
N VAL A 265 14.44 -10.96 14.48
CA VAL A 265 13.85 -11.83 13.45
C VAL A 265 14.92 -12.64 12.70
N ALA A 266 16.11 -12.08 12.49
CA ALA A 266 17.23 -12.82 11.91
C ALA A 266 17.70 -13.95 12.85
N CYS A 267 17.81 -13.68 14.15
CA CYS A 267 18.12 -14.70 15.16
C CYS A 267 17.07 -15.82 15.18
N THR A 268 15.78 -15.47 15.24
CA THR A 268 14.67 -16.44 15.22
C THR A 268 14.69 -17.30 13.95
N THR A 269 14.95 -16.69 12.80
CA THR A 269 15.06 -17.41 11.51
C THR A 269 16.20 -18.42 11.53
N MET A 270 17.37 -18.07 12.09
CA MET A 270 18.49 -19.00 12.24
C MET A 270 18.21 -20.12 13.24
N ILE A 271 17.58 -19.82 14.37
CA ILE A 271 17.21 -20.84 15.38
C ILE A 271 16.26 -21.87 14.76
N LEU A 272 15.24 -21.40 14.01
CA LEU A 272 14.33 -22.30 13.30
C LEU A 272 15.04 -23.10 12.21
N GLY A 273 15.93 -22.47 11.44
CA GLY A 273 16.74 -23.14 10.42
C GLY A 273 17.62 -24.25 10.98
N TYR A 274 18.37 -23.96 12.06
CA TYR A 274 19.20 -24.94 12.76
C TYR A 274 18.36 -26.05 13.39
N GLY A 275 17.20 -25.71 13.99
CA GLY A 275 16.27 -26.68 14.55
C GLY A 275 15.74 -27.66 13.51
N HIS A 276 15.37 -27.18 12.31
CA HIS A 276 14.95 -28.05 11.22
C HIS A 276 16.06 -28.93 10.66
N ASN A 277 17.32 -28.49 10.74
CA ASN A 277 18.49 -29.27 10.30
C ASN A 277 19.08 -30.19 11.39
N GLY A 278 18.55 -30.15 12.61
CA GLY A 278 19.04 -30.96 13.75
C GLY A 278 20.27 -30.40 14.46
N GLU A 279 20.70 -29.18 14.13
CA GLU A 279 21.87 -28.49 14.72
C GLU A 279 21.49 -27.75 16.01
N VAL A 280 21.05 -28.49 17.03
CA VAL A 280 20.48 -27.92 18.27
C VAL A 280 21.46 -27.04 19.05
N GLU A 281 22.75 -27.36 19.04
CA GLU A 281 23.77 -26.58 19.77
C GLU A 281 23.99 -25.19 19.16
N GLU A 282 24.06 -25.09 17.84
CA GLU A 282 24.19 -23.80 17.13
C GLU A 282 22.92 -22.96 17.33
N ALA A 283 21.74 -23.59 17.32
CA ALA A 283 20.48 -22.92 17.64
C ALA A 283 20.49 -22.33 19.06
N ARG A 284 20.98 -23.10 20.04
CA ARG A 284 21.12 -22.66 21.42
C ARG A 284 22.10 -21.50 21.55
N GLN A 285 23.24 -21.56 20.85
CA GLN A 285 24.23 -20.49 20.88
C GLN A 285 23.67 -19.17 20.34
N VAL A 286 22.90 -19.22 19.24
CA VAL A 286 22.22 -18.03 18.70
C VAL A 286 21.19 -17.47 19.69
N PHE A 287 20.47 -18.33 20.41
CA PHE A 287 19.49 -17.93 21.41
C PHE A 287 20.12 -17.25 22.64
N GLU A 288 21.19 -17.81 23.20
CA GLU A 288 21.88 -17.20 24.35
C GLU A 288 22.48 -15.83 23.98
N ASN A 289 23.09 -15.72 22.80
CA ASN A 289 23.61 -14.45 22.28
C ASN A 289 22.53 -13.36 22.12
N MET A 290 21.27 -13.75 21.93
CA MET A 290 20.15 -12.81 21.87
C MET A 290 19.79 -12.31 23.27
N ARG A 291 19.74 -13.21 24.26
CA ARG A 291 19.39 -12.89 25.65
C ARG A 291 20.41 -11.96 26.31
N GLU A 292 21.70 -12.18 26.07
CA GLU A 292 22.77 -11.34 26.61
C GLU A 292 22.68 -9.87 26.11
N LYS A 293 22.21 -9.67 24.88
CA LYS A 293 22.01 -8.32 24.32
C LYS A 293 20.80 -7.62 24.93
N ASP A 294 19.69 -8.33 25.12
CA ASP A 294 18.49 -7.77 25.77
C ASP A 294 18.80 -7.38 27.23
N ASP A 295 19.55 -8.22 27.96
CA ASP A 295 19.99 -7.93 29.33
C ASP A 295 20.97 -6.74 29.42
N GLN A 296 21.82 -6.52 28.41
CA GLN A 296 22.70 -5.35 28.33
C GLN A 296 21.94 -4.06 28.01
N VAL A 297 20.94 -4.11 27.11
CA VAL A 297 20.09 -2.95 26.78
C VAL A 297 19.24 -2.54 27.98
N ILE A 298 18.69 -3.52 28.72
CA ILE A 298 17.94 -3.26 29.97
C ILE A 298 18.85 -2.62 31.03
N LYS A 299 20.11 -3.06 31.14
CA LYS A 299 21.08 -2.46 32.09
C LYS A 299 21.54 -1.05 31.70
N GLN A 300 21.49 -0.67 30.42
CA GLN A 300 21.89 0.67 29.94
C GLN A 300 20.72 1.67 29.82
N GLY A 301 19.47 1.21 29.83
CA GLY A 301 18.26 2.05 29.80
C GLY A 301 17.69 2.44 31.17
N VAL A 302 18.38 2.09 32.27
CA VAL A 302 18.04 2.47 33.65
C VAL A 302 19.12 3.43 34.18
N LEU A 303 19.17 4.63 33.60
CA LEU A 303 19.81 5.86 34.13
C LEU A 303 19.07 7.06 33.51
#